data_AF-A0A1L6F7W1-F1
#
_entry.id   AF-A0A1L6F7W1-F1
#
_cell.length_a   1.000
_cell.length_b   1.000
_cell.length_c   1.000
_cell.angle_alpha   90.00
_cell.angle_beta   90.00
_cell.angle_gamma   90.00
#
_symmetry.space_group_name_H-M   'P 1'
#
loop_
_entity.id
_entity.type
_entity.pdbx_description
1 polymer ?
#
loop_
_entity_poly.entity_id
_entity_poly.type
_entity_poly.pdbx_seq_one_letter_code
_entity_poly.pdbx_strand_id
1 'polypeptide(L)'
;MFDRFAASGLSIRQFCDSEGLSKSSFERWRGLLAGEASSVADRGDACARAGFVDAGLVDVGGGAGRLELKLDLGGGVVLHLVRG
;
A
#
# COMPACT_ATOMS: atom_id res chain seq x y z
N MET A 1 -2.00 1.72 -8.71
CA MET A 1 -1.67 3.12 -8.34
C MET A 1 -0.70 3.74 -9.35
N PHE A 2 0.52 3.22 -9.49
CA PHE A 2 1.51 3.78 -10.42
C PHE A 2 1.17 3.61 -11.91
N ASP A 3 0.51 2.52 -12.31
CA ASP A 3 0.02 2.39 -13.70
C ASP A 3 -1.11 3.39 -14.00
N ARG A 4 -2.00 3.61 -13.01
CA ARG A 4 -3.05 4.65 -13.09
C ARG A 4 -2.43 6.05 -13.17
N PHE A 5 -1.35 6.32 -12.42
CA PHE A 5 -0.59 7.57 -12.53
C PHE A 5 0.01 7.74 -13.93
N ALA A 6 0.72 6.71 -14.42
CA ALA A 6 1.37 6.72 -15.73
C ALA A 6 0.37 6.94 -16.87
N ALA A 7 -0.81 6.32 -16.78
CA ALA A 7 -1.88 6.48 -17.75
C ALA A 7 -2.63 7.82 -17.63
N SER A 8 -2.59 8.49 -16.47
CA SER A 8 -3.37 9.71 -16.23
C SER A 8 -2.88 10.94 -16.99
N GLY A 9 -1.58 11.02 -17.31
CA GLY A 9 -0.94 12.22 -17.86
C GLY A 9 -0.95 13.44 -16.91
N LEU A 10 -1.40 13.29 -15.66
CA LEU A 10 -1.48 14.36 -14.68
C LEU A 10 -0.13 14.61 -14.02
N SER A 11 0.08 15.83 -13.51
CA SER A 11 1.18 16.06 -12.59
C SER A 11 0.98 15.27 -11.29
N ILE A 12 2.08 14.95 -10.59
CA ILE A 12 2.03 14.22 -9.31
C ILE A 12 1.05 14.88 -8.32
N ARG A 13 1.03 16.21 -8.27
CA ARG A 13 0.15 16.96 -7.36
C ARG A 13 -1.32 16.76 -7.70
N GLN A 14 -1.69 16.96 -8.96
CA GLN A 14 -3.07 16.78 -9.42
C GLN A 14 -3.56 15.34 -9.21
N PHE A 15 -2.70 14.35 -9.48
CA PHE A 15 -3.04 12.96 -9.27
C PHE A 15 -3.18 12.60 -7.78
N CYS A 16 -2.29 13.10 -6.93
CA CYS A 16 -2.38 12.91 -5.48
C CYS A 16 -3.66 13.54 -4.93
N ASP A 17 -4.01 14.75 -5.39
CA ASP A 17 -5.24 15.45 -4.97
C ASP A 17 -6.49 14.65 -5.41
N SER A 18 -6.51 14.08 -6.62
CA SER A 18 -7.65 13.25 -7.10
C SER A 18 -7.77 11.90 -6.40
N GLU A 19 -6.65 11.33 -5.94
CA GLU A 19 -6.61 10.03 -5.27
C GLU A 19 -6.69 10.14 -3.73
N GLY A 20 -6.75 11.36 -3.17
CA GLY A 20 -6.77 11.57 -1.72
C GLY A 20 -5.45 11.18 -1.04
N LEU A 21 -4.33 11.38 -1.72
CA LEU A 21 -3.00 10.99 -1.26
C LEU A 21 -2.12 12.22 -1.01
N SER A 22 -1.18 12.08 -0.08
CA SER A 22 -0.14 13.11 0.08
C SER A 22 1.00 12.87 -0.91
N LYS A 23 1.51 13.96 -1.50
CA LYS A 23 2.67 13.94 -2.40
C LYS A 23 3.89 13.24 -1.76
N SER A 24 4.14 13.51 -0.49
CA SER A 24 5.27 12.92 0.26
C SER A 24 5.15 11.40 0.39
N SER A 25 3.95 10.88 0.66
CA SER A 25 3.72 9.43 0.72
C SER A 25 3.88 8.79 -0.65
N PHE A 26 3.36 9.44 -1.69
CA PHE A 26 3.51 8.96 -3.06
C PHE A 26 4.98 8.88 -3.50
N GLU A 27 5.76 9.93 -3.27
CA GLU A 27 7.19 9.96 -3.61
C GLU A 27 7.99 8.94 -2.78
N ARG A 28 7.67 8.79 -1.50
CA ARG A 28 8.29 7.78 -0.62
C ARG A 28 8.04 6.37 -1.14
N TRP A 29 6.78 6.02 -1.44
CA TRP A 29 6.45 4.70 -1.97
C TRP A 29 7.11 4.45 -3.32
N ARG A 30 7.15 5.46 -4.20
CA ARG A 30 7.85 5.36 -5.49
C ARG A 30 9.34 5.07 -5.30
N GLY A 31 9.99 5.72 -4.33
CA GLY A 31 11.40 5.47 -3.99
C GLY A 31 11.63 4.06 -3.42
N LEU A 32 10.78 3.61 -2.49
CA LEU A 32 10.88 2.27 -1.90
C LEU A 32 10.74 1.18 -2.96
N LEU A 33 9.73 1.29 -3.83
CA LEU A 33 9.49 0.32 -4.90
C LEU A 33 10.57 0.33 -5.99
N ALA A 34 11.12 1.50 -6.32
CA ALA A 34 12.25 1.61 -7.23
C ALA A 34 13.54 0.99 -6.63
N GLY A 35 13.78 1.21 -5.34
CA GLY A 35 14.89 0.58 -4.62
C GLY A 35 14.73 -0.94 -4.49
N GLU A 36 13.49 -1.41 -4.33
CA GLU A 36 13.19 -2.84 -4.30
C GLU A 36 13.44 -3.50 -5.65
N ALA A 37 13.02 -2.87 -6.76
CA ALA A 37 13.31 -3.34 -8.12
C ALA A 37 14.82 -3.45 -8.41
N SER A 38 15.64 -2.53 -7.89
CA SER A 38 17.10 -2.62 -7.98
C SER A 38 17.69 -3.75 -7.12
N SER A 39 17.03 -4.11 -6.03
CA SER A 39 17.49 -5.18 -5.11
C SER A 39 17.01 -6.59 -5.48
N VAL A 40 16.01 -6.72 -6.35
CA VAL A 40 15.52 -8.03 -6.84
C VAL A 40 16.55 -8.70 -7.74
N ALA A 41 17.43 -7.95 -8.40
CA ALA A 41 18.54 -8.51 -9.18
C ALA A 41 19.57 -9.27 -8.34
N ASP A 42 19.61 -9.05 -7.02
CA ASP A 42 20.58 -9.65 -6.08
C ASP A 42 19.92 -10.60 -5.05
N ARG A 43 18.59 -10.72 -5.06
CA ARG A 43 17.82 -11.49 -4.05
C ARG A 43 16.99 -12.62 -4.65
N GLY A 44 17.59 -13.41 -5.54
CA GLY A 44 16.96 -14.58 -6.15
C GLY A 44 16.38 -15.62 -5.17
N ASP A 45 16.64 -15.51 -3.87
CA ASP A 45 16.21 -16.50 -2.86
C ASP A 45 15.37 -15.90 -1.69
N ALA A 46 15.37 -14.57 -1.49
CA ALA A 46 14.67 -13.96 -0.34
C ALA A 46 13.17 -13.68 -0.60
N CYS A 47 12.75 -13.62 -1.87
CA CYS A 47 11.36 -13.33 -2.25
C CYS A 47 10.38 -14.46 -1.86
N ALA A 48 10.86 -15.70 -1.71
CA ALA A 48 10.05 -16.85 -1.30
C ALA A 48 9.43 -16.73 0.11
N ARG A 49 9.81 -15.72 0.90
CA ARG A 49 9.40 -15.56 2.30
C ARG A 49 8.53 -14.34 2.60
N ALA A 50 8.18 -13.53 1.59
CA ALA A 50 7.17 -12.49 1.76
C ALA A 50 5.79 -13.14 1.79
N GLY A 51 5.42 -13.70 2.95
CA GLY A 51 4.12 -14.31 3.17
C GLY A 51 3.02 -13.26 3.02
N PHE A 52 2.18 -13.42 1.99
CA PHE A 52 0.96 -12.62 1.87
C PHE A 52 -0.07 -13.14 2.88
N VAL A 53 -0.62 -12.25 3.69
CA VAL A 53 -1.74 -12.57 4.58
C VAL A 53 -3.02 -12.18 3.85
N ASP A 54 -3.70 -13.19 3.31
CA ASP A 54 -5.07 -13.02 2.82
C ASP A 54 -6.04 -13.10 4.01
N ALA A 55 -6.73 -12.01 4.29
CA ALA A 55 -7.75 -11.94 5.34
C ALA A 55 -9.11 -12.52 4.89
N GLY A 56 -9.25 -12.90 3.62
CA GLY A 56 -10.50 -13.32 3.02
C GLY A 56 -11.53 -12.19 2.93
N LEU A 57 -12.78 -12.55 2.64
CA LEU A 57 -13.90 -11.61 2.62
C LEU A 57 -14.25 -11.23 4.07
N VAL A 58 -13.93 -9.99 4.46
CA VAL A 58 -14.39 -9.42 5.72
C VAL A 58 -15.76 -8.81 5.48
N ASP A 59 -16.82 -9.49 5.92
CA ASP A 59 -18.17 -8.94 5.89
C ASP A 59 -18.26 -7.78 6.89
N VAL A 60 -18.31 -6.56 6.36
CA VAL A 60 -18.45 -5.32 7.15
C VAL A 60 -19.93 -4.95 7.34
N GLY A 61 -20.85 -5.87 7.07
CA GLY A 61 -22.27 -5.71 7.32
C GLY A 61 -22.89 -4.57 6.50
N GLY A 62 -23.20 -4.83 5.23
CA GLY A 62 -24.27 -4.21 4.42
C GLY A 62 -24.39 -2.69 4.24
N GLY A 63 -23.77 -1.83 5.04
CA GLY A 63 -23.95 -0.39 4.93
C GLY A 63 -23.05 0.38 5.87
N ALA A 64 -22.28 1.32 5.32
CA ALA A 64 -21.63 2.49 5.97
C ALA A 64 -21.11 2.32 7.41
N GLY A 65 -20.79 1.10 7.83
CA GLY A 65 -20.29 0.80 9.16
C GLY A 65 -18.80 1.07 9.21
N ARG A 66 -18.38 1.73 10.30
CA ARG A 66 -16.97 1.98 10.59
C ARG A 66 -16.23 0.63 10.70
N LEU A 67 -15.36 0.34 9.75
CA LEU A 67 -14.43 -0.79 9.82
C LEU A 67 -13.24 -0.39 10.69
N GLU A 68 -12.85 -1.24 11.63
CA GLU A 68 -11.58 -1.14 12.36
C GLU A 68 -10.85 -2.48 12.26
N LEU A 69 -9.64 -2.47 11.70
CA LEU A 69 -8.77 -3.63 11.55
C LEU A 69 -7.43 -3.35 12.23
N LYS A 70 -6.98 -4.26 13.08
CA LYS A 70 -5.65 -4.24 13.71
C LYS A 70 -4.89 -5.50 13.33
N LEU A 71 -3.70 -5.32 12.78
CA LEU A 71 -2.79 -6.39 12.40
C LEU A 71 -1.45 -6.20 13.14
N ASP A 72 -1.10 -7.15 14.00
CA ASP A 72 0.21 -7.19 14.66
C ASP A 72 1.24 -7.78 13.71
N LEU A 73 2.31 -7.03 13.45
CA LEU A 73 3.40 -7.40 12.55
C LEU A 73 4.63 -7.93 13.30
N GLY A 74 4.53 -8.12 14.61
CA GLY A 74 5.64 -8.46 15.50
C GLY A 74 6.52 -7.25 15.83
N GLY A 75 7.47 -7.44 16.76
CA GLY A 75 8.43 -6.39 17.14
C GLY A 75 7.79 -5.13 17.75
N GLY A 76 6.56 -5.22 18.26
CA GLY A 76 5.81 -4.09 18.79
C GLY A 76 5.15 -3.21 17.72
N VAL A 77 5.13 -3.63 16.46
CA VAL A 77 4.51 -2.89 15.36
C VAL A 77 3.09 -3.40 15.12
N VAL A 78 2.12 -2.49 15.21
CA VAL A 78 0.70 -2.78 14.93
C VAL A 78 0.22 -1.86 13.80
N LEU A 79 -0.26 -2.45 12.70
CA LEU A 79 -0.99 -1.73 11.67
C LEU A 79 -2.44 -1.57 12.12
N HIS A 80 -2.91 -0.32 12.22
CA HIS A 80 -4.28 0.00 12.58
C HIS A 80 -4.96 0.72 11.40
N LEU A 81 -5.92 0.05 10.77
CA LEU A 81 -6.69 0.56 9.63
C LEU A 81 -8.12 0.84 10.08
N VAL A 82 -8.58 2.08 9.91
CA VAL A 82 -9.97 2.46 10.18
C VAL A 82 -10.57 3.02 8.89
N ARG A 83 -11.75 2.52 8.50
CA ARG A 83 -12.55 3.06 7.39
C ARG A 83 -13.89 3.51 7.97
N GLY A 84 -14.07 4.82 8.11
CA GLY A 84 -15.33 5.46 8.48
C GLY A 84 -16.06 5.98 7.25
#